data_AF-B2FQH5-F1
#
_entry.id   AF-B2FQH5-F1
#
_cell.length_a   1.000
_cell.length_b   1.000
_cell.length_c   1.000
_cell.angle_alpha   90.00
_cell.angle_beta   90.00
_cell.angle_gamma   90.00
#
_symmetry.space_group_name_H-M   'P 1'
#
loop_
_entity.id
_entity.type
_entity.pdbx_description
1 polymer ?
#
loop_
_entity_poly.entity_id
_entity_poly.type
_entity_poly.pdbx_seq_one_letter_code
_entity_poly.pdbx_strand_id
1 'polypeptide(L)'
;MSDPRAGRTLAWQKLPKESFMATMNISLTDPLKQFVDEEVREGGYSSTSDYVRDLIRQRQRSKAEELLKQLIAEGLASGPSAPLAPDHFDKLRERARNRK
;
A
#
# COMPACT_ATOMS: atom_id res chain seq x y z
N MET A 1 -19.12 -22.31 -49.45
CA MET A 1 -19.79 -22.89 -48.27
C MET A 1 -18.92 -22.56 -47.07
N SER A 2 -19.33 -21.56 -46.29
CA SER A 2 -18.58 -20.99 -45.16
C SER A 2 -19.16 -21.51 -43.85
N ASP A 3 -18.33 -22.03 -42.96
CA ASP A 3 -18.50 -21.87 -41.50
C ASP A 3 -17.13 -22.10 -40.79
N PRO A 4 -16.59 -21.08 -40.09
CA PRO A 4 -15.35 -21.14 -39.33
C PRO A 4 -15.61 -21.42 -37.83
N ARG A 5 -15.09 -22.53 -37.30
CA ARG A 5 -15.02 -22.73 -35.84
C ARG A 5 -13.66 -22.32 -35.29
N ALA A 6 -13.62 -21.06 -34.88
CA ALA A 6 -12.69 -20.52 -33.90
C ALA A 6 -12.76 -21.31 -32.58
N GLY A 7 -11.62 -21.43 -31.89
CA GLY A 7 -11.60 -21.97 -30.53
C GLY A 7 -10.28 -22.59 -30.09
N ARG A 8 -9.12 -22.05 -30.50
CA ARG A 8 -7.85 -22.42 -29.86
C ARG A 8 -7.59 -21.51 -28.68
N THR A 9 -7.96 -22.03 -27.51
CA THR A 9 -7.42 -21.77 -26.17
C THR A 9 -6.59 -20.49 -26.01
N LEU A 10 -7.15 -19.48 -25.33
CA LEU A 10 -6.37 -18.41 -24.72
C LEU A 10 -5.44 -19.02 -23.67
N ALA A 11 -4.15 -19.14 -24.01
CA ALA A 11 -3.11 -19.30 -23.02
C ALA A 11 -3.04 -18.00 -22.20
N TRP A 12 -3.43 -18.08 -20.93
CA TRP A 12 -3.15 -17.03 -19.96
C TRP A 12 -1.65 -16.95 -19.74
N GLN A 13 -0.96 -16.16 -20.57
CA GLN A 13 0.42 -15.81 -20.30
C GLN A 13 0.40 -14.91 -19.06
N LYS A 14 0.87 -15.44 -17.92
CA LYS A 14 1.27 -14.62 -16.79
C LYS A 14 2.26 -13.60 -17.33
N LEU A 15 1.84 -12.34 -17.39
CA LEU A 15 2.76 -11.24 -17.62
C LEU A 15 3.82 -11.29 -16.52
N PRO A 16 5.12 -11.18 -16.85
CA PRO A 16 6.14 -11.03 -15.81
C PRO A 16 5.74 -9.83 -14.96
N LYS A 17 5.71 -10.00 -13.64
CA LYS A 17 5.80 -8.86 -12.73
C LYS A 17 7.22 -8.30 -12.89
N GLU A 18 7.44 -7.55 -13.96
CA GLU A 18 8.52 -6.60 -14.04
C GLU A 18 8.28 -5.64 -12.86
N SER A 19 9.00 -5.84 -11.76
CA SER A 19 9.11 -4.79 -10.77
C SER A 19 9.91 -3.68 -11.45
N PHE A 20 9.23 -2.76 -12.11
CA PHE A 20 9.86 -1.53 -12.55
C PHE A 20 10.38 -0.83 -11.29
N MET A 21 11.67 -0.99 -11.01
CA MET A 21 12.36 -0.15 -10.05
C MET A 21 12.36 1.25 -10.65
N ALA A 22 11.49 2.11 -10.13
CA ALA A 22 11.52 3.52 -10.47
C ALA A 22 12.83 4.09 -9.89
N THR A 23 13.70 4.58 -10.77
CA THR A 23 14.93 5.26 -10.37
C THR A 23 14.61 6.71 -10.00
N MET A 24 15.10 7.16 -8.85
CA MET A 24 14.95 8.53 -8.37
C MET A 24 16.32 9.10 -8.01
N ASN A 25 16.72 10.18 -8.67
CA ASN A 25 17.97 10.89 -8.38
C ASN A 25 17.71 11.97 -7.33
N ILE A 26 18.57 12.04 -6.32
CA ILE A 26 18.46 13.01 -5.22
C ILE A 26 19.81 13.70 -5.08
N SER A 27 19.81 15.03 -5.07
CA SER A 27 21.00 15.82 -4.76
C SER A 27 20.98 16.22 -3.29
N LEU A 28 22.10 16.03 -2.60
CA LEU A 28 22.29 16.38 -1.19
C LEU A 28 23.44 17.38 -1.08
N THR A 29 23.40 18.21 -0.04
CA THR A 29 24.58 19.00 0.34
C THR A 29 25.65 18.07 0.94
N ASP A 30 26.92 18.47 0.90
CA ASP A 30 28.02 17.65 1.43
C ASP A 30 27.81 17.17 2.88
N PRO A 31 27.33 18.02 3.82
CA PRO A 31 27.06 17.57 5.19
C PRO A 31 25.97 16.49 5.25
N LEU A 32 24.91 16.61 4.44
CA LEU A 32 23.84 15.61 4.39
C LEU A 32 24.33 14.31 3.78
N LYS A 33 25.21 14.37 2.77
CA LYS A 33 25.82 13.17 2.21
C LYS A 33 26.68 12.46 3.25
N GLN A 34 27.53 13.19 3.97
CA GLN A 34 28.38 12.62 5.03
C GLN A 34 27.55 11.93 6.12
N PHE A 35 26.48 12.59 6.58
CA PHE A 35 25.55 12.02 7.52
C PHE A 35 24.94 10.70 7.02
N VAL A 36 24.47 10.68 5.76
CA VAL A 36 23.89 9.47 5.16
C VAL A 36 24.93 8.35 5.00
N ASP A 37 26.17 8.68 4.64
CA ASP A 37 27.24 7.69 4.53
C ASP A 37 27.56 7.04 5.90
N GLU A 38 27.52 7.83 6.98
CA GLU A 38 27.70 7.35 8.35
C GLU A 38 26.55 6.43 8.79
N GLU A 39 25.30 6.84 8.55
CA GLU A 39 24.12 6.02 8.83
C GLU A 39 24.12 4.69 8.05
N VAL A 40 24.60 4.71 6.81
CA VAL A 40 24.76 3.48 6.00
C VAL A 40 25.80 2.55 6.64
N ARG A 41 26.95 3.10 7.06
CA ARG A 41 28.04 2.36 7.71
C ARG A 41 27.62 1.77 9.04
N GLU A 42 26.92 2.53 9.88
CA GLU A 42 26.54 2.14 11.24
C GLU A 42 25.28 1.29 11.28
N GLY A 43 24.30 1.60 10.43
CA GLY A 43 23.02 0.90 10.33
C GLY A 43 23.06 -0.42 9.55
N GLY A 44 24.22 -0.80 9.00
CA GLY A 44 24.40 -2.06 8.27
C GLY A 44 23.68 -2.09 6.93
N TYR A 45 23.48 -0.94 6.29
CA TYR A 45 22.86 -0.85 4.97
C TYR A 45 23.88 -1.14 3.88
N SER A 46 23.47 -1.82 2.81
CA SER A 46 24.35 -2.12 1.68
C SER A 46 24.58 -0.93 0.74
N SER A 47 23.73 0.10 0.80
CA SER A 47 23.84 1.31 -0.01
C SER A 47 23.02 2.48 0.55
N THR A 48 23.32 3.70 0.09
CA THR A 48 22.50 4.88 0.34
C THR A 48 21.06 4.70 -0.13
N SER A 49 20.84 4.05 -1.28
CA SER A 49 19.48 3.78 -1.76
C SER A 49 18.73 2.83 -0.85
N ASP A 50 19.40 1.88 -0.19
CA ASP A 50 18.78 1.00 0.80
C ASP A 50 18.31 1.78 2.02
N TYR A 51 19.19 2.64 2.56
CA TYR A 51 18.86 3.51 3.68
C TYR A 51 17.66 4.43 3.36
N VAL A 52 17.69 5.11 2.21
CA VAL A 52 16.59 6.01 1.81
C VAL A 52 15.28 5.23 1.61
N ARG A 53 15.32 4.02 1.03
CA ARG A 53 14.12 3.19 0.89
C ARG A 53 13.55 2.79 2.25
N ASP A 54 14.40 2.52 3.24
CA ASP A 54 13.94 2.22 4.58
C ASP A 54 13.30 3.45 5.26
N LEU A 55 13.94 4.63 5.18
CA LEU A 55 13.36 5.88 5.68
C LEU A 55 11.97 6.17 5.08
N ILE A 56 11.79 5.91 3.79
CA ILE A 56 10.48 6.08 3.13
C ILE A 56 9.45 5.11 3.73
N ARG A 57 9.80 3.83 3.94
CA ARG A 57 8.91 2.83 4.55
C ARG A 57 8.56 3.19 5.99
N GLN A 58 9.52 3.67 6.77
CA GLN A 58 9.29 4.16 8.12
C GLN A 58 8.30 5.33 8.10
N ARG A 59 8.50 6.32 7.21
CA ARG A 59 7.57 7.46 7.08
C ARG A 59 6.18 7.03 6.64
N GLN A 60 6.05 6.06 5.74
CA GLN A 60 4.76 5.49 5.35
C GLN A 60 4.05 4.85 6.55
N ARG A 61 4.77 4.09 7.37
CA ARG A 61 4.22 3.50 8.60
C ARG A 61 3.74 4.58 9.57
N SER A 62 4.56 5.59 9.85
CA SER A 62 4.17 6.69 10.75
C SER A 62 2.91 7.41 10.25
N LYS A 63 2.80 7.67 8.95
CA LYS A 63 1.58 8.26 8.37
C LYS A 63 0.35 7.38 8.55
N ALA A 64 0.49 6.07 8.39
CA ALA A 64 -0.61 5.13 8.61
C ALA A 64 -1.05 5.08 10.08
N GLU A 65 -0.09 5.13 11.01
CA GLU A 65 -0.35 5.21 12.44
C GLU A 65 -1.03 6.53 12.84
N GLU A 66 -0.57 7.66 12.29
CA GLU A 66 -1.19 8.98 12.48
C GLU A 66 -2.67 8.95 12.01
N LEU A 67 -2.94 8.40 10.83
CA LEU A 67 -4.30 8.25 10.30
C LEU A 67 -5.17 7.34 11.18
N LEU A 68 -4.63 6.20 11.64
CA LEU A 68 -5.36 5.30 12.53
C LEU A 68 -5.75 5.99 13.84
N LYS A 69 -4.83 6.76 14.45
CA LYS A 69 -5.12 7.54 15.66
C LYS A 69 -6.22 8.56 15.43
N GLN A 70 -6.22 9.24 14.28
CA GLN A 70 -7.27 10.18 13.90
C GLN A 70 -8.65 9.49 13.81
N LEU A 71 -8.73 8.34 13.13
CA LEU A 71 -9.98 7.58 13.00
C LEU A 71 -10.51 7.07 14.34
N ILE A 72 -9.61 6.64 15.24
CA ILE A 72 -10.00 6.25 16.60
C ILE A 72 -10.56 7.45 17.36
N ALA A 73 -9.90 8.61 17.29
CA ALA A 73 -10.38 9.82 17.94
C ALA A 73 -11.74 10.27 17.40
N GLU A 74 -11.96 10.19 16.08
CA GLU A 74 -13.25 10.43 15.44
C GLU A 74 -14.33 9.45 15.95
N GLY A 75 -14.01 8.16 16.00
CA GLY A 75 -14.91 7.13 16.53
C GLY A 75 -15.30 7.38 17.99
N LEU A 76 -14.35 7.77 18.84
CA LEU A 76 -14.62 8.13 20.24
C LEU A 76 -15.48 9.39 20.36
N ALA A 77 -15.30 10.37 19.46
CA ALA A 77 -16.09 11.59 19.41
C ALA A 77 -17.49 11.38 18.77
N SER A 78 -17.72 10.25 18.09
CA SER A 78 -18.97 9.97 17.37
C SER A 78 -20.18 9.70 18.28
N GLY A 79 -19.96 9.61 19.59
CA GLY A 79 -21.00 9.43 20.59
C GLY A 79 -21.17 7.98 21.05
N PRO A 80 -22.19 7.70 21.89
CA PRO A 80 -22.39 6.39 22.47
C PRO A 80 -22.71 5.32 21.42
N SER A 81 -22.11 4.14 21.58
CA SER A 81 -22.45 2.98 20.76
C SER A 81 -23.86 2.48 21.07
N ALA A 82 -24.61 2.11 20.03
CA ALA A 82 -25.91 1.45 20.15
C ALA A 82 -25.79 -0.05 19.81
N PRO A 83 -26.56 -0.94 20.47
CA PRO A 83 -26.59 -2.35 20.13
C PRO A 83 -26.95 -2.56 18.66
N LEU A 84 -26.19 -3.40 17.97
CA LEU A 84 -26.55 -3.83 16.62
C LEU A 84 -27.75 -4.78 16.68
N ALA A 85 -28.68 -4.62 15.75
CA ALA A 85 -29.77 -5.59 15.56
C ALA A 85 -29.18 -6.96 15.14
N PRO A 86 -29.78 -8.09 15.55
CA PRO A 86 -29.27 -9.43 15.22
C PRO A 86 -29.08 -9.67 13.71
N ASP A 87 -29.90 -9.04 12.87
CA ASP A 87 -29.87 -9.17 11.41
C ASP A 87 -29.06 -8.07 10.69
N HIS A 88 -28.34 -7.22 11.44
CA HIS A 88 -27.66 -6.04 10.90
C HIS A 88 -26.71 -6.38 9.74
N PHE A 89 -25.88 -7.40 9.91
CA PHE A 89 -24.90 -7.83 8.91
C PHE A 89 -25.54 -8.54 7.71
N ASP A 90 -26.68 -9.21 7.89
CA ASP A 90 -27.42 -9.82 6.78
C ASP A 90 -28.02 -8.75 5.87
N LYS A 91 -28.68 -7.75 6.46
CA LYS A 91 -29.19 -6.57 5.75
C LYS A 91 -28.08 -5.76 5.07
N LEU A 92 -26.88 -5.70 5.67
CA LEU A 92 -25.73 -5.02 5.06
C LEU A 92 -25.24 -5.76 3.81
N ARG A 93 -25.12 -7.10 3.89
CA ARG A 93 -24.71 -7.94 2.75
C ARG A 93 -25.73 -7.92 1.61
N GLU A 94 -27.02 -7.93 1.93
CA GLU A 94 -28.09 -7.81 0.93
C GLU A 94 -27.99 -6.49 0.16
N ARG A 95 -27.83 -5.36 0.87
CA ARG A 95 -27.63 -4.04 0.26
C ARG A 95 -26.39 -3.97 -0.64
N ALA A 96 -25.28 -4.56 -0.21
CA ALA A 96 -24.05 -4.60 -1.00
C ALA A 96 -24.21 -5.40 -2.31
N ARG A 97 -24.97 -6.50 -2.30
CA ARG A 97 -25.28 -7.31 -3.50
C ARG A 97 -26.27 -6.62 -4.44
N ASN A 98 -27.17 -5.82 -3.90
CA ASN A 98 -28.22 -5.14 -4.66
C ASN A 98 -27.77 -3.79 -5.25
N ARG A 99 -26.57 -3.28 -4.88
CA ARG A 99 -25.89 -2.22 -5.65
C ARG A 99 -25.26 -2.84 -6.91
N LYS A 100 -26.05 -2.92 -7.97
CA LYS A 100 -25.55 -3.04 -9.35
C LYS A 100 -25.44 -1.65 -9.97
#